data_AF-A0A2J6X3Q4-F1
#
_entry.id   AF-A0A2J6X3Q4-F1
#
_cell.length_a   1.000
_cell.length_b   1.000
_cell.length_c   1.000
_cell.angle_alpha   90.00
_cell.angle_beta   90.00
_cell.angle_gamma   90.00
#
_symmetry.space_group_name_H-M   'P 1'
#
loop_
_entity.id
_entity.type
_entity.pdbx_description
1 polymer ?
#
loop_
_entity_poly.entity_id
_entity_poly.type
_entity_poly.pdbx_seq_one_letter_code
_entity_poly.pdbx_strand_id
1 'polypeptide(L)'
;MASHNHETTTELRCSLTGRPLTPEEAYWAPPLITARDLITVFFKTLFTNPTALGAIFLSELPNVPYAPEARPLLARRRSIEQVKLLSLLFLIAVVVVALIFWLVQ
;
A
#
# COMPACT_ATOMS: atom_id res chain seq x y z
N MET A 1 -48.48 -4.81 -3.10
CA MET A 1 -47.38 -4.94 -4.07
C MET A 1 -46.65 -3.61 -4.15
N ALA A 2 -45.50 -3.49 -3.47
CA ALA A 2 -44.46 -2.49 -3.70
C ALA A 2 -43.30 -2.82 -2.74
N SER A 3 -42.36 -3.67 -3.20
CA SER A 3 -41.11 -3.91 -2.50
C SER A 3 -40.17 -2.75 -2.84
N HIS A 4 -39.96 -1.85 -1.89
CA HIS A 4 -38.95 -0.81 -1.96
C HIS A 4 -37.58 -1.48 -1.85
N ASN A 5 -36.97 -1.84 -3.00
CA ASN A 5 -35.60 -2.32 -3.04
C ASN A 5 -34.67 -1.14 -2.78
N HIS A 6 -34.23 -0.99 -1.53
CA HIS A 6 -33.14 -0.11 -1.17
C HIS A 6 -31.83 -0.80 -1.57
N GLU A 7 -31.56 -0.82 -2.88
CA GLU A 7 -30.28 -1.24 -3.42
C GLU A 7 -29.27 -0.15 -3.04
N THR A 8 -28.59 -0.37 -1.92
CA THR A 8 -27.39 0.39 -1.57
C THR A 8 -26.30 -0.02 -2.55
N THR A 9 -26.41 0.45 -3.80
CA THR A 9 -25.30 0.42 -4.76
C THR A 9 -24.19 1.23 -4.12
N THR A 10 -23.28 0.52 -3.46
CA THR A 10 -22.08 1.11 -2.88
C THR A 10 -21.33 1.66 -4.09
N GLU A 11 -21.40 2.97 -4.32
CA GLU A 11 -20.82 3.59 -5.51
C GLU A 11 -19.36 3.17 -5.62
N LEU A 12 -19.06 2.30 -6.59
CA LEU A 12 -17.72 1.80 -6.78
C LEU A 12 -16.86 2.98 -7.24
N ARG A 13 -15.79 3.28 -6.52
CA ARG A 13 -14.92 4.43 -6.81
C ARG A 13 -13.49 3.99 -6.99
N CYS A 14 -12.83 4.57 -7.98
CA CYS A 14 -11.41 4.34 -8.23
C CYS A 14 -10.60 4.70 -6.99
N SER A 15 -9.83 3.74 -6.47
CA SER A 15 -9.02 3.94 -5.26
C SER A 15 -7.84 4.91 -5.47
N LEU A 16 -7.52 5.26 -6.73
CA LEU A 16 -6.47 6.24 -7.04
C LEU A 16 -7.00 7.65 -7.31
N THR A 17 -8.13 7.77 -8.03
CA THR A 17 -8.63 9.05 -8.55
C THR A 17 -9.96 9.48 -7.95
N GLY A 18 -10.65 8.61 -7.22
CA GLY A 18 -11.98 8.86 -6.66
C GLY A 18 -13.12 8.90 -7.68
N ARG A 19 -12.82 8.70 -8.97
CA ARG A 19 -13.79 8.66 -10.07
C ARG A 19 -14.80 7.51 -9.85
N PRO A 20 -16.11 7.72 -10.05
CA PRO A 20 -17.09 6.64 -10.02
C PRO A 20 -16.83 5.65 -11.17
N LEU A 21 -16.97 4.36 -10.86
CA LEU A 21 -16.74 3.22 -11.74
C LEU A 21 -17.99 2.36 -11.78
N THR A 22 -18.24 1.74 -12.93
CA THR A 22 -19.16 0.61 -13.01
C THR A 22 -18.40 -0.69 -12.65
N PRO A 23 -19.09 -1.73 -12.16
CA PRO A 23 -18.44 -3.02 -11.85
C PRO A 23 -17.67 -3.60 -13.04
N GLU A 24 -18.16 -3.36 -14.26
CA GLU A 24 -17.60 -3.93 -15.49
C GLU A 24 -16.36 -3.17 -15.99
N GLU A 25 -16.23 -1.89 -15.64
CA GLU A 25 -15.07 -1.05 -15.96
C GLU A 25 -13.95 -1.20 -14.92
N ALA A 26 -14.25 -1.78 -13.76
CA ALA A 26 -13.33 -1.85 -12.63
C ALA A 26 -12.16 -2.81 -12.88
N TYR A 27 -10.95 -2.25 -12.93
CA TYR A 27 -9.73 -3.03 -12.90
C TYR A 27 -9.30 -3.31 -11.46
N TRP A 28 -9.37 -4.58 -11.05
CA TRP A 28 -9.00 -5.02 -9.71
C TRP A 28 -7.49 -5.29 -9.61
N ALA A 29 -6.83 -4.57 -8.72
CA ALA A 29 -5.41 -4.74 -8.46
C ALA A 29 -5.06 -4.46 -7.00
N PRO A 30 -3.89 -4.90 -6.52
CA PRO A 30 -3.47 -4.63 -5.15
C PRO A 30 -3.38 -3.13 -4.89
N PRO A 31 -3.74 -2.68 -3.67
CA PRO A 31 -3.72 -1.27 -3.33
C PRO A 31 -2.30 -0.71 -3.39
N LEU A 32 -2.20 0.59 -3.64
CA LEU A 32 -0.94 1.32 -3.57
C LEU A 32 -0.56 1.53 -2.10
N ILE A 33 0.41 0.76 -1.60
CA ILE A 33 1.03 1.00 -0.30
C ILE A 33 2.18 1.99 -0.48
N THR A 34 2.20 3.08 0.30
CA THR A 34 3.33 4.02 0.30
C THR A 34 4.43 3.58 1.26
N ALA A 35 5.65 4.06 1.07
CA ALA A 35 6.75 3.78 2.01
C ALA A 35 6.40 4.24 3.43
N ARG A 36 5.67 5.35 3.56
CA ARG A 36 5.19 5.88 4.86
C ARG A 36 4.20 4.94 5.52
N ASP A 37 3.25 4.39 4.76
CA ASP A 37 2.26 3.45 5.30
C ASP A 37 2.96 2.21 5.84
N LEU A 38 3.93 1.67 5.08
CA LEU A 38 4.70 0.50 5.48
C LEU A 38 5.47 0.75 6.78
N ILE A 39 6.18 1.88 6.88
CA ILE A 39 6.94 2.27 8.08
C ILE A 39 5.99 2.45 9.27
N THR A 40 4.87 3.15 9.06
CA THR A 40 3.91 3.43 10.13
C THR A 40 3.28 2.15 10.66
N VAL A 41 2.84 1.26 9.77
CA VAL A 41 2.26 -0.04 10.14
C VAL A 41 3.31 -0.92 10.80
N PHE A 42 4.54 -0.95 10.27
CA PHE A 42 5.64 -1.70 10.86
C PHE A 42 5.89 -1.29 12.31
N PHE A 43 6.15 0.00 12.56
CA PHE A 43 6.45 0.47 13.92
C PHE A 43 5.25 0.33 14.85
N LYS A 44 4.04 0.65 14.37
CA LYS A 44 2.82 0.46 15.15
C LYS A 44 2.69 -1.00 15.59
N THR A 45 2.77 -1.94 14.65
CA THR A 45 2.64 -3.37 14.94
C THR A 45 3.79 -3.88 15.80
N LEU A 46 5.02 -3.44 15.56
CA LEU A 46 6.19 -3.82 16.38
C LEU A 46 5.98 -3.48 17.87
N PHE A 47 5.41 -2.31 18.15
CA PHE A 47 5.20 -1.87 19.54
C PHE A 47 3.86 -2.32 20.13
N THR A 48 2.82 -2.60 19.33
CA THR A 48 1.50 -3.01 19.85
C THR A 48 1.28 -4.52 19.84
N ASN A 49 1.78 -5.22 18.83
CA ASN A 49 1.58 -6.66 18.65
C ASN A 49 2.67 -7.28 17.73
N PRO A 50 3.91 -7.47 18.22
CA PRO A 50 5.03 -7.88 17.38
C PRO A 50 4.87 -9.28 16.76
N THR A 51 4.10 -10.18 17.40
CA THR A 51 3.83 -11.52 16.86
C THR A 51 2.97 -11.47 15.60
N ALA A 52 2.21 -10.40 15.38
CA ALA A 52 1.41 -10.19 14.18
C ALA A 52 2.22 -9.67 12.97
N LEU A 53 3.49 -9.27 13.14
CA LEU A 53 4.30 -8.71 12.05
C LEU A 53 4.42 -9.68 10.86
N GLY A 54 4.74 -10.94 11.12
CA GLY A 54 4.90 -11.96 10.07
C GLY A 54 3.62 -12.12 9.25
N ALA A 55 2.47 -12.18 9.91
CA ALA A 55 1.18 -12.26 9.24
C ALA A 55 0.92 -11.03 8.36
N ILE A 56 1.22 -9.81 8.83
CA ILE A 56 0.97 -8.58 8.05
C ILE A 56 1.82 -8.51 6.78
N PHE A 57 3.10 -8.92 6.83
CA PHE A 57 3.98 -8.85 5.67
C PHE A 57 3.79 -9.99 4.67
N LEU A 58 3.31 -11.15 5.14
CA LEU A 58 3.12 -12.34 4.30
C LEU A 58 1.67 -12.49 3.81
N SER A 59 0.73 -11.72 4.33
CA SER A 59 -0.66 -11.76 3.88
C SER A 59 -0.80 -11.06 2.52
N GLU A 60 -1.60 -11.65 1.64
CA GLU A 60 -2.04 -10.97 0.44
C GLU A 60 -2.97 -9.81 0.79
N LEU A 61 -2.76 -8.67 0.13
CA LEU A 61 -3.66 -7.53 0.28
C LEU A 61 -4.90 -7.71 -0.60
N PRO A 62 -6.10 -7.37 -0.08
CA PRO A 62 -7.32 -7.43 -0.87
C PRO A 62 -7.23 -6.45 -2.05
N ASN A 63 -7.61 -6.92 -3.23
CA ASN A 63 -7.63 -6.08 -4.43
C ASN A 63 -8.66 -4.96 -4.30
N VAL A 64 -8.33 -3.79 -4.84
CA VAL A 64 -9.19 -2.61 -4.84
C VAL A 64 -9.50 -2.16 -6.27
N PRO A 65 -10.65 -1.49 -6.51
CA PRO A 65 -11.05 -1.09 -7.84
C PRO A 65 -10.27 0.12 -8.34
N TYR A 66 -9.74 0.03 -9.55
CA TYR A 66 -9.08 1.10 -10.28
C TYR A 66 -9.75 1.34 -11.64
N ALA A 67 -9.69 2.57 -12.11
CA ALA A 67 -10.08 2.90 -13.48
C ALA A 67 -9.01 2.36 -14.47
N PRO A 68 -9.39 1.86 -15.66
CA PRO A 68 -8.44 1.33 -16.64
C PRO A 68 -7.36 2.34 -17.05
N GLU A 69 -7.73 3.61 -17.18
CA GLU A 69 -6.82 4.71 -17.51
C GLU A 69 -5.84 5.07 -16.37
N ALA A 70 -6.12 4.63 -15.14
CA ALA A 70 -5.26 4.87 -13.99
C ALA A 70 -4.07 3.90 -13.91
N ARG A 71 -4.04 2.84 -14.75
CA ARG A 71 -2.95 1.85 -14.81
C ARG A 71 -1.54 2.45 -14.95
N PRO A 72 -1.25 3.32 -15.95
CA PRO A 72 0.09 3.90 -16.08
C PRO A 72 0.45 4.80 -14.89
N LEU A 73 -0.54 5.50 -14.32
CA LEU A 73 -0.35 6.32 -13.12
C LEU A 73 -0.03 5.47 -11.89
N LEU A 74 -0.70 4.33 -11.73
CA LEU A 74 -0.45 3.37 -10.66
C LEU A 74 0.95 2.78 -10.75
N ALA A 75 1.37 2.34 -11.94
CA ALA A 75 2.72 1.81 -12.17
C ALA A 75 3.79 2.85 -11.86
N ARG A 76 3.61 4.09 -12.33
CA ARG A 76 4.53 5.21 -12.03
C ARG A 76 4.61 5.49 -10.53
N ARG A 77 3.48 5.58 -9.83
CA ARG A 77 3.47 5.82 -8.38
C ARG A 77 4.13 4.67 -7.61
N ARG A 78 3.90 3.41 -8.00
CA ARG A 78 4.59 2.25 -7.40
C ARG A 78 6.09 2.34 -7.56
N SER A 79 6.60 2.68 -8.75
CA SER A 79 8.04 2.82 -8.96
C SER A 79 8.66 3.90 -8.07
N ILE A 80 7.96 5.02 -7.88
CA ILE A 80 8.41 6.11 -7.00
C ILE A 80 8.43 5.65 -5.54
N GLU A 81 7.37 4.99 -5.06
CA GLU A 81 7.32 4.47 -3.70
C GLU A 81 8.38 3.38 -3.46
N GLN A 82 8.66 2.53 -4.45
CA GLN A 82 9.74 1.55 -4.39
C GLN A 82 11.11 2.22 -4.31
N VAL A 83 11.38 3.26 -5.10
CA VAL A 83 12.63 4.02 -5.02
C VAL A 83 12.77 4.70 -3.66
N LYS A 84 11.68 5.24 -3.10
CA LYS A 84 11.71 5.80 -1.73
C LYS A 84 12.09 4.75 -0.70
N LEU A 85 11.49 3.56 -0.77
CA LEU A 85 11.81 2.46 0.12
C LEU A 85 13.28 2.02 -0.02
N LEU A 86 13.74 1.86 -1.26
CA LEU A 86 15.11 1.45 -1.55
C LEU A 86 16.13 2.48 -1.03
N SER A 87 15.89 3.77 -1.28
CA SER A 87 16.74 4.85 -0.79
C SER A 87 16.79 4.89 0.74
N LEU A 88 15.66 4.65 1.41
CA LEU A 88 15.62 4.57 2.87
C LEU A 88 16.44 3.38 3.39
N LEU A 89 16.26 2.19 2.79
CA LEU A 89 17.02 0.99 3.17
C LEU A 89 18.53 1.18 2.93
N PHE A 90 18.90 1.84 1.83
CA PHE A 90 20.29 2.18 1.54
C PHE A 90 20.88 3.12 2.60
N LEU A 91 20.14 4.17 2.98
CA LEU A 91 20.57 5.09 4.04
C LEU A 91 20.80 4.35 5.37
N ILE A 92 19.88 3.47 5.75
CA ILE A 92 20.01 2.64 6.97
C ILE A 92 21.27 1.77 6.89
N ALA A 93 21.51 1.11 5.75
CA ALA A 93 22.69 0.28 5.56
C ALA A 93 24.00 1.07 5.71
N VAL A 94 24.08 2.26 5.09
CA VAL A 94 25.25 3.15 5.22
C VAL A 94 25.49 3.55 6.68
N VAL A 95 24.43 3.92 7.41
CA VAL A 95 24.54 4.29 8.84
C VAL A 95 25.03 3.12 9.68
N VAL A 96 24.46 1.92 9.49
CA VAL A 96 24.87 0.71 10.22
C VAL A 96 26.34 0.39 9.98
N VAL A 97 26.78 0.43 8.71
CA VAL A 97 28.19 0.18 8.37
C VAL A 97 29.11 1.22 9.02
N ALA A 98 28.77 2.51 8.93
CA ALA A 98 29.56 3.57 9.55
C ALA A 98 29.67 3.40 11.09
N LEU A 99 28.58 3.02 11.76
CA LEU A 99 28.58 2.76 13.20
C LEU A 99 29.46 1.56 13.58
N ILE A 100 29.46 0.50 12.77
CA ILE A 100 30.33 -0.66 13.00
C ILE A 100 31.79 -0.24 12.89
N PHE A 101 32.16 0.49 11.84
CA PHE A 101 33.53 1.00 11.68
C PHE A 101 33.95 1.91 12.84
N TRP A 102 33.06 2.79 13.27
CA TRP A 102 33.29 3.67 14.42
C TRP A 102 33.50 2.90 15.73
N LEU A 103 32.74 1.82 15.96
CA LEU A 103 32.81 1.05 17.21
C LEU A 103 34.05 0.14 17.29
N VAL A 104 34.55 -0.31 16.14
CA VAL A 104 35.69 -1.24 16.04
C VAL A 104 37.04 -0.52 16.11
N GLN A 105 37.09 0.77 15.78
CA GLN A 105 38.30 1.58 15.80
C GLN A 105 38.52 2.26 17.15
#